data_AF-A0A954KBV4-F1
#
_entry.id   AF-A0A954KBV4-F1
#
_cell.length_a   1.000
_cell.length_b   1.000
_cell.length_c   1.000
_cell.angle_alpha   90.00
_cell.angle_beta   90.00
_cell.angle_gamma   90.00
#
_symmetry.space_group_name_H-M   'P 1'
#
loop_
_entity.id
_entity.type
_entity.pdbx_description
1 polymer ?
#
loop_
_entity_poly.entity_id
_entity_poly.type
_entity_poly.pdbx_seq_one_letter_code
_entity_poly.pdbx_strand_id
1 'polypeptide(L)'
;MLSCDQQQGDPVVQFEEDNPEMSAAIEEARQSLATFISHLEEDPTDETALIKAPIDTGSQVEHIWVGNLQFDGQQFTGQFANEPFDLSRYKQGDTVSVPQADISDWAFIDGNEMIGGYTIKVMEKRMTE
;
A
#
# COMPACT_ATOMS: atom_id res chain seq x y z
N MET A 1 36.81 -9.56 4.62
CA MET A 1 35.65 -10.16 5.31
C MET A 1 34.64 -9.02 5.49
N LEU A 2 33.85 -8.78 4.46
CA LEU A 2 32.80 -7.76 4.46
C LEU A 2 31.52 -8.53 4.14
N SER A 3 30.74 -8.80 5.17
CA SER A 3 29.42 -9.39 5.05
C SER A 3 28.52 -8.34 4.41
N CYS A 4 28.08 -8.58 3.17
CA CYS A 4 26.89 -7.93 2.65
C CYS A 4 25.71 -8.61 3.32
N ASP A 5 25.16 -7.93 4.32
CA ASP A 5 23.85 -8.26 4.86
C ASP A 5 22.83 -7.90 3.77
N GLN A 6 22.33 -8.93 3.08
CA GLN A 6 21.22 -8.75 2.15
C GLN A 6 19.96 -8.58 3.01
N GLN A 7 19.60 -7.33 3.25
CA GLN A 7 18.26 -7.01 3.73
C GLN A 7 17.27 -7.45 2.64
N GLN A 8 16.69 -8.64 2.84
CA GLN A 8 15.49 -9.10 2.17
C GLN A 8 14.32 -8.31 2.76
N GLY A 9 14.21 -7.04 2.36
CA GLY A 9 12.96 -6.30 2.39
C GLY A 9 12.37 -6.30 0.99
N ASP A 10 11.05 -6.34 0.88
CA ASP A 10 10.37 -6.16 -0.41
C ASP A 10 10.95 -4.95 -1.14
N PRO A 11 11.13 -4.98 -2.47
CA PRO A 11 11.68 -3.86 -3.20
C PRO A 11 10.80 -2.63 -2.96
N VAL A 12 11.28 -1.70 -2.13
CA VAL A 12 10.66 -0.38 -1.96
C VAL A 12 10.97 0.37 -3.23
N VAL A 13 10.03 0.29 -4.17
CA VAL A 13 10.10 1.05 -5.41
C VAL A 13 9.71 2.48 -5.07
N GLN A 14 10.72 3.30 -4.81
CA GLN A 14 10.58 4.75 -4.76
C GLN A 14 10.27 5.22 -6.18
N PHE A 15 8.99 5.46 -6.47
CA PHE A 15 8.61 5.97 -7.78
C PHE A 15 8.97 7.44 -7.89
N GLU A 16 9.67 7.78 -8.97
CA GLU A 16 9.57 9.13 -9.51
C GLU A 16 8.10 9.36 -9.90
N GLU A 17 7.51 10.43 -9.37
CA GLU A 17 6.12 10.84 -9.61
C GLU A 17 5.78 11.02 -11.11
N ASP A 18 6.78 10.99 -12.01
CA ASP A 18 6.67 11.29 -13.44
C ASP A 18 6.33 10.10 -14.36
N ASN A 19 5.93 8.94 -13.83
CA ASN A 19 5.47 7.83 -14.70
C ASN A 19 3.96 7.91 -14.97
N PRO A 20 3.52 8.18 -16.22
CA PRO A 20 2.10 8.30 -16.55
C PRO A 20 1.30 7.00 -16.32
N GLU A 21 1.90 5.82 -16.51
CA GLU A 21 1.23 4.54 -16.22
C GLU A 21 0.99 4.35 -14.72
N MET A 22 1.94 4.77 -13.88
CA MET A 22 1.81 4.70 -12.43
C MET A 22 0.76 5.68 -11.92
N SER A 23 0.78 6.92 -12.43
CA SER A 23 -0.21 7.94 -12.06
C SER A 23 -1.63 7.54 -12.48
N ALA A 24 -1.78 6.93 -13.65
CA ALA A 24 -3.07 6.39 -14.10
C ALA A 24 -3.55 5.23 -13.19
N ALA A 25 -2.66 4.34 -12.77
CA ALA A 25 -3.00 3.25 -11.86
C ALA A 25 -3.43 3.76 -10.47
N ILE A 26 -2.75 4.78 -9.94
CA ILE A 26 -3.14 5.44 -8.68
C ILE A 26 -4.52 6.10 -8.82
N GLU A 27 -4.78 6.76 -9.94
CA GLU A 27 -6.08 7.37 -10.20
C GLU A 27 -7.20 6.32 -10.29
N GLU A 28 -6.97 5.20 -10.99
CA GLU A 28 -7.92 4.11 -11.08
C GLU A 28 -8.20 3.47 -9.71
N ALA A 29 -7.17 3.27 -8.88
CA ALA A 29 -7.32 2.81 -7.51
C ALA A 29 -8.19 3.76 -6.68
N ARG A 30 -7.97 5.08 -6.79
CA ARG A 30 -8.77 6.09 -6.09
C ARG A 30 -10.22 6.12 -6.56
N GLN A 31 -10.46 6.01 -7.86
CA GLN A 31 -11.82 5.99 -8.43
C GLN A 31 -12.63 4.77 -7.99
N SER A 32 -11.94 3.65 -7.76
CA SER A 32 -12.54 2.37 -7.37
C SER A 32 -12.49 2.09 -5.85
N LEU A 33 -11.96 3.02 -5.06
CA LEU A 33 -11.82 2.88 -3.60
C LEU A 33 -13.14 2.62 -2.87
N ALA A 34 -14.26 3.13 -3.38
CA ALA A 34 -15.59 2.86 -2.82
C ALA A 34 -15.95 1.36 -2.82
N THR A 35 -15.47 0.60 -3.81
CA THR A 35 -15.63 -0.86 -3.86
C THR A 35 -14.88 -1.53 -2.72
N PHE A 36 -13.63 -1.10 -2.48
CA PHE A 36 -12.81 -1.61 -1.37
C PHE A 36 -13.44 -1.29 0.00
N ILE A 37 -13.91 -0.06 0.18
CA ILE A 37 -14.62 0.33 1.41
C ILE A 37 -15.85 -0.54 1.64
N SER A 38 -16.66 -0.77 0.60
CA SER A 38 -17.87 -1.60 0.71
C SER A 38 -17.52 -3.04 1.12
N HIS A 39 -16.46 -3.61 0.53
CA HIS A 39 -15.96 -4.94 0.92
C HIS A 39 -15.50 -4.98 2.38
N LEU A 40 -14.70 -4.00 2.81
CA LEU A 40 -14.22 -3.93 4.19
C LEU A 40 -15.34 -3.68 5.21
N GLU A 41 -16.41 -2.99 4.83
CA GLU A 41 -17.60 -2.82 5.67
C GLU A 41 -18.41 -4.13 5.80
N GLU A 42 -18.43 -4.96 4.76
CA GLU A 42 -19.07 -6.29 4.77
C GLU A 42 -18.24 -7.32 5.56
N ASP A 43 -16.92 -7.32 5.42
CA ASP A 43 -15.98 -8.13 6.21
C ASP A 43 -14.84 -7.28 6.82
N PRO A 44 -15.07 -6.65 7.99
CA PRO A 44 -14.06 -5.85 8.69
C PRO A 44 -12.88 -6.66 9.22
N THR A 45 -12.93 -7.99 9.10
CA THR A 45 -11.90 -8.91 9.61
C THR A 45 -11.07 -9.54 8.49
N ASP A 46 -11.27 -9.12 7.24
CA ASP A 46 -10.49 -9.60 6.11
C ASP A 46 -9.02 -9.20 6.24
N GLU A 47 -8.18 -10.18 6.60
CA GLU A 47 -6.73 -10.01 6.73
C GLU A 47 -6.03 -9.81 5.36
N THR A 48 -6.72 -10.08 4.25
CA THR A 48 -6.19 -9.86 2.90
C THR A 48 -6.41 -8.43 2.41
N ALA A 49 -7.28 -7.66 3.07
CA ALA A 49 -7.56 -6.28 2.73
C ALA A 49 -6.38 -5.37 3.12
N LEU A 50 -5.78 -4.76 2.11
CA LEU A 50 -4.62 -3.87 2.24
C LEU A 50 -4.88 -2.55 1.52
N ILE A 51 -4.43 -1.45 2.12
CA ILE A 51 -4.30 -0.15 1.44
C ILE A 51 -2.84 0.23 1.33
N LYS A 52 -2.49 1.00 0.31
CA LYS A 52 -1.16 1.59 0.14
C LYS A 52 -1.26 3.10 0.22
N ALA A 53 -0.43 3.73 1.03
CA ALA A 53 -0.44 5.17 1.20
C ALA A 53 0.95 5.76 1.40
N PRO A 54 1.17 7.03 1.02
CA PRO A 54 2.39 7.75 1.34
C PRO A 54 2.42 8.10 2.84
N ILE A 55 3.53 7.78 3.50
CA ILE A 55 3.80 8.17 4.88
C ILE A 55 4.90 9.22 4.87
N ASP A 56 4.52 10.45 5.19
CA ASP A 56 5.44 11.59 5.27
C ASP A 56 6.02 11.73 6.69
N THR A 57 7.34 11.70 6.79
CA THR A 57 8.08 11.92 8.05
C THR A 57 8.60 13.35 8.20
N GLY A 58 8.39 14.21 7.20
CA GLY A 58 8.95 15.54 7.04
C GLY A 58 10.34 15.54 6.39
N SER A 59 11.06 14.40 6.44
CA SER A 59 12.34 14.21 5.76
C SER A 59 12.23 13.34 4.51
N GLN A 60 11.29 12.38 4.51
CA GLN A 60 11.13 11.36 3.50
C GLN A 60 9.65 10.96 3.41
N VAL A 61 9.22 10.60 2.20
CA VAL A 61 7.90 10.03 1.92
C VAL A 61 8.10 8.63 1.38
N GLU A 62 7.49 7.64 2.02
CA GLU A 62 7.51 6.24 1.57
C GLU A 62 6.09 5.75 1.35
N HIS A 63 5.83 5.10 0.23
CA HIS A 63 4.56 4.41 0.01
C HIS A 63 4.62 3.00 0.59
N ILE A 64 3.76 2.71 1.55
CA ILE A 64 3.77 1.44 2.30
C ILE A 64 2.40 0.79 2.35
N TRP A 65 2.36 -0.55 2.40
CA TRP A 65 1.12 -1.30 2.57
C TRP A 65 0.70 -1.31 4.05
N VAL A 66 -0.60 -1.21 4.29
CA VAL A 66 -1.24 -1.20 5.60
C VAL A 66 -2.37 -2.22 5.60
N GLY A 67 -2.38 -3.11 6.59
CA GLY A 67 -3.42 -4.11 6.81
C GLY A 67 -4.07 -3.96 8.19
N ASN A 68 -4.84 -4.97 8.61
CA ASN A 68 -5.60 -4.94 9.87
C ASN A 68 -6.48 -3.68 9.99
N LEU A 69 -7.27 -3.44 8.94
CA LEU A 69 -7.89 -2.14 8.66
C LEU A 69 -9.21 -1.95 9.41
N GLN A 70 -9.44 -0.71 9.81
CA GLN A 70 -10.72 -0.20 10.30
C GLN A 70 -11.00 1.13 9.63
N PHE A 71 -12.20 1.31 9.10
CA PHE A 71 -12.62 2.56 8.45
C PHE A 71 -13.68 3.26 9.29
N ASP A 72 -13.50 4.56 9.54
CA ASP A 72 -14.43 5.36 10.35
C ASP A 72 -15.34 6.28 9.51
N GLY A 73 -15.30 6.14 8.18
CA GLY A 73 -16.00 7.01 7.22
C GLY A 73 -15.14 8.15 6.66
N GLN A 74 -13.96 8.41 7.23
CA GLN A 74 -13.03 9.47 6.77
C GLN A 74 -11.61 8.95 6.57
N GLN A 75 -11.14 8.10 7.47
CA GLN A 75 -9.78 7.58 7.48
C GLN A 75 -9.76 6.09 7.84
N PHE A 76 -8.72 5.44 7.36
CA PHE A 76 -8.38 4.08 7.74
C PHE A 76 -7.41 4.12 8.91
N THR A 77 -7.61 3.23 9.88
CA THR A 77 -6.61 2.90 10.90
C THR A 77 -6.19 1.46 10.69
N GLY A 78 -4.89 1.19 10.70
CA GLY A 78 -4.35 -0.14 10.50
C GLY A 78 -2.91 -0.25 10.96
N GLN A 79 -2.22 -1.27 10.48
CA GLN A 79 -0.83 -1.56 10.83
C GLN A 79 0.01 -1.74 9.57
N PHE A 80 1.28 -1.31 9.60
CA PHE A 80 2.18 -1.55 8.47
C PHE A 80 2.31 -3.05 8.17
N ALA A 81 1.99 -3.42 6.93
CA ALA A 81 1.97 -4.80 6.46
C ALA A 81 3.37 -5.29 6.03
N ASN A 82 4.29 -4.37 5.74
CA ASN A 82 5.70 -4.64 5.42
C ASN A 82 6.63 -3.73 6.24
N GLU A 83 7.93 -4.05 6.26
CA GLU A 83 8.92 -3.24 6.97
C GLU A 83 9.17 -1.92 6.21
N PRO A 84 9.03 -0.75 6.86
CA PRO A 84 9.41 0.52 6.26
C PRO A 84 10.90 0.55 5.95
N PHE A 85 11.27 1.01 4.76
CA PHE A 85 12.68 1.06 4.34
C PHE A 85 13.38 2.34 4.81
N ASP A 86 12.73 3.49 4.63
CA ASP A 86 13.32 4.81 4.90
C ASP A 86 12.76 5.47 6.16
N LEU A 87 11.72 4.90 6.75
CA LEU A 87 11.08 5.44 7.94
C LEU A 87 11.67 4.84 9.23
N SER A 88 12.93 5.14 9.53
CA SER A 88 13.71 4.60 10.68
C SER A 88 13.07 4.62 12.07
N ARG A 89 11.98 5.37 12.26
CA ARG A 89 11.21 5.46 13.52
C ARG A 89 10.04 4.48 13.60
N TYR A 90 9.73 3.78 12.51
CA TYR A 90 8.63 2.85 12.38
C TYR A 90 9.15 1.45 12.02
N LYS A 91 8.32 0.45 12.25
CA LYS A 91 8.55 -0.95 11.90
C LYS A 91 7.26 -1.61 11.44
N GLN A 92 7.35 -2.80 10.83
CA GLN A 92 6.18 -3.62 10.54
C GLN A 92 5.31 -3.81 11.81
N GLY A 93 3.98 -3.73 11.65
CA GLY A 93 3.02 -3.87 12.73
C GLY A 93 2.74 -2.59 13.53
N ASP A 94 3.49 -1.50 13.33
CA ASP A 94 3.17 -0.22 13.96
C ASP A 94 1.84 0.33 13.42
N THR A 95 1.05 0.93 14.32
CA THR A 95 -0.26 1.52 13.97
C THR A 95 -0.11 2.83 13.22
N VAL A 96 -0.91 3.00 12.18
CA VAL A 96 -0.98 4.22 11.36
C VAL A 96 -2.43 4.57 11.05
N SER A 97 -2.69 5.88 10.91
CA SER A 97 -3.96 6.39 10.40
C SER A 97 -3.73 7.10 9.07
N VAL A 98 -4.55 6.77 8.08
CA VAL A 98 -4.41 7.21 6.70
C VAL A 98 -5.74 7.80 6.22
N PRO A 99 -5.80 9.09 5.87
CA PRO A 99 -6.97 9.68 5.22
C PRO A 99 -7.31 8.95 3.92
N GLN A 100 -8.59 8.72 3.63
CA GLN A 100 -8.98 8.06 2.38
C GLN A 100 -8.43 8.77 1.12
N ALA A 101 -8.25 10.09 1.20
CA ALA A 101 -7.74 10.92 0.11
C ALA A 101 -6.27 10.65 -0.24
N ASP A 102 -5.50 10.12 0.71
CA ASP A 102 -4.07 9.85 0.54
C ASP A 102 -3.81 8.45 -0.03
N ILE A 103 -4.84 7.61 -0.13
CA ILE A 103 -4.69 6.25 -0.67
C ILE A 103 -4.18 6.32 -2.11
N SER A 104 -3.14 5.51 -2.34
CA SER A 104 -2.45 5.39 -3.63
C SER A 104 -2.72 4.04 -4.32
N ASP A 105 -3.09 3.02 -3.56
CA ASP A 105 -3.55 1.73 -4.08
C ASP A 105 -4.33 0.98 -2.99
N TRP A 106 -5.02 -0.08 -3.36
CA TRP A 106 -5.67 -1.01 -2.44
C TRP A 106 -5.76 -2.39 -3.08
N ALA A 107 -5.83 -3.45 -2.26
CA ALA A 107 -6.04 -4.80 -2.75
C ALA A 107 -6.73 -5.67 -1.70
N PHE A 108 -7.45 -6.69 -2.15
CA PHE A 108 -7.92 -7.80 -1.32
C PHE A 108 -8.04 -9.06 -2.19
N ILE A 109 -8.21 -10.22 -1.55
CA ILE A 109 -8.39 -11.49 -2.25
C ILE A 109 -9.86 -11.92 -2.22
N ASP A 110 -10.47 -12.05 -3.39
CA ASP A 110 -11.77 -12.70 -3.54
C ASP A 110 -11.57 -14.12 -4.11
N GLY A 111 -11.71 -15.12 -3.25
CA GLY A 111 -11.43 -16.52 -3.57
C GLY A 111 -9.96 -16.76 -3.93
N ASN A 112 -9.66 -16.74 -5.22
CA ASN A 112 -8.30 -16.95 -5.76
C ASN A 112 -7.82 -15.79 -6.64
N GLU A 113 -8.56 -14.69 -6.70
CA GLU A 113 -8.24 -13.53 -7.52
C GLU A 113 -7.90 -12.32 -6.63
N MET A 114 -6.84 -11.60 -7.00
CA MET A 114 -6.53 -10.30 -6.40
C MET A 114 -7.37 -9.22 -7.08
N ILE A 115 -8.24 -8.59 -6.29
CA ILE A 115 -8.99 -7.41 -6.71
C ILE A 115 -8.18 -6.17 -6.31
N GLY A 116 -8.16 -5.15 -7.17
CA GLY A 116 -7.31 -3.97 -7.00
C GLY A 116 -5.87 -4.21 -7.43
N GLY A 117 -4.89 -3.77 -6.63
CA GLY A 117 -3.45 -3.92 -6.88
C GLY A 117 -3.00 -3.23 -8.16
N TYR A 118 -3.53 -2.04 -8.44
CA TYR A 118 -3.32 -1.36 -9.72
C TYR A 118 -1.86 -0.99 -9.94
N THR A 119 -1.18 -0.52 -8.89
CA THR A 119 0.24 -0.18 -8.94
C THR A 119 1.12 -1.42 -9.03
N ILE A 120 0.70 -2.53 -8.44
CA ILE A 120 1.37 -3.85 -8.55
C ILE A 120 1.34 -4.30 -10.01
N LYS A 121 0.19 -4.25 -10.69
CA LYS A 121 0.04 -4.64 -12.10
C LYS A 121 0.97 -3.85 -13.02
N VAL A 122 1.15 -2.55 -12.77
CA VAL A 122 2.12 -1.72 -13.51
C VAL A 122 3.56 -2.15 -13.21
N MET A 123 3.89 -2.46 -11.95
CA MET A 123 5.23 -2.97 -11.59
C MET A 123 5.54 -4.30 -12.27
N GLU A 124 4.63 -5.26 -12.21
CA GLU A 124 4.82 -6.61 -12.77
C GLU A 124 5.09 -6.54 -14.27
N LYS A 125 4.30 -5.75 -15.00
CA LYS A 125 4.49 -5.51 -16.43
C LYS A 125 5.91 -5.04 -16.74
N ARG A 126 6.42 -4.10 -15.95
CA ARG A 126 7.76 -3.50 -16.14
C ARG A 126 8.91 -4.44 -15.76
N MET A 127 8.69 -5.41 -14.87
CA MET A 127 9.70 -6.40 -14.51
C MET A 127 9.81 -7.54 -15.52
N THR A 128 8.76 -7.76 -16.32
CA THR A 128 8.74 -8.79 -17.37
C THR A 128 9.22 -8.32 -18.74
N GLU A 129 9.48 -7.01 -18.91
CA GLU A 129 10.05 -6.39 -20.13
C GLU A 129 11.59 -6.28 -20.05
#